data_AF-W0E4S4-F1
#
_entry.id   AF-W0E4S4-F1
#
_cell.length_a   1.000
_cell.length_b   1.000
_cell.length_c   1.000
_cell.angle_alpha   90.00
_cell.angle_beta   90.00
_cell.angle_gamma   90.00
#
_symmetry.space_group_name_H-M   'P 1'
#
loop_
_entity.id
_entity.type
_entity.pdbx_description
1 polymer ?
#
loop_
_entity_poly.entity_id
_entity_poly.type
_entity_poly.pdbx_seq_one_letter_code
_entity_poly.pdbx_strand_id
1 'polypeptide(L)'
;MKILVVDDEAWMRRTLSVMLQKWGHEVLEAADGEEAWTRLQHEPIGMAICDWVMPRLNGLELCHRLRAAGFSHYVYLILLTGKDQTEDIYTAFDAGADDFINKPVNAKELQVRIKAGERVLQLEQALKTKNAELSRVNEALQASQAHVQRDLDAAAAVQRSLLPASSETGLPLRLAWAMAPAEQLAGDIFNFFRLDERHLALYLIDVSGHGVPAAMFSVHLTQLLSPHPGTSGKAQLQPPTDSHPAMTVSSGFATAEAIAPQESLTDPVAVVTRLNQGFQVHDRNMIYCTMVYAVIDTHTGKGSLCQAGHPYPLLYRREGRVETLGGGGLPVGLIADADYEAVDFQLQPGDRLLLYSDGVTECFAPDRSPFGLERLAETLRLARGASLDEAILQIQEALERWRRPANGESPTLADDISMLAAELDAPQSSR
;
A
#
# COMPACT_ATOMS: atom_id res chain seq x y z
N MET A 1 -49.85 -1.79 11.70
CA MET A 1 -49.27 -2.66 10.64
C MET A 1 -50.35 -3.56 10.07
N LYS A 2 -50.13 -4.19 8.91
CA LYS A 2 -51.02 -5.23 8.36
C LYS A 2 -50.76 -6.58 9.04
N ILE A 3 -51.80 -7.18 9.61
CA ILE A 3 -51.77 -8.52 10.22
C ILE A 3 -52.79 -9.40 9.51
N LEU A 4 -52.37 -10.60 9.09
CA LEU A 4 -53.26 -11.61 8.53
C LEU A 4 -53.76 -12.54 9.64
N VAL A 5 -55.07 -12.67 9.77
CA VAL A 5 -55.72 -13.64 10.66
C VAL A 5 -56.23 -14.80 9.81
N VAL A 6 -55.78 -16.01 10.12
CA VAL A 6 -56.16 -17.24 9.43
C VAL A 6 -56.74 -18.20 10.45
N ASP A 7 -58.00 -18.56 10.31
CA ASP A 7 -58.69 -19.53 11.16
C ASP A 7 -59.93 -19.99 10.36
N ASP A 8 -60.36 -21.24 10.42
CA ASP A 8 -61.52 -21.70 9.65
C ASP A 8 -62.87 -21.34 10.32
N GLU A 9 -62.85 -21.09 11.63
CA GLU A 9 -64.01 -20.67 12.40
C GLU A 9 -64.27 -19.16 12.26
N ALA A 10 -65.38 -18.81 11.59
CA ALA A 10 -65.73 -17.42 11.28
C ALA A 10 -65.87 -16.52 12.53
N TRP A 11 -66.33 -17.07 13.66
CA TRP A 11 -66.49 -16.31 14.89
C TRP A 11 -65.14 -16.00 15.55
N MET A 12 -64.17 -16.92 15.52
CA MET A 12 -62.82 -16.74 16.05
C MET A 12 -62.07 -15.71 15.20
N ARG A 13 -62.09 -15.85 13.87
CA ARG A 13 -61.55 -14.82 12.94
C ARG A 13 -62.11 -13.44 13.26
N ARG A 14 -63.43 -13.31 13.35
CA ARG A 14 -64.09 -12.02 13.62
C ARG A 14 -63.66 -11.43 14.97
N THR A 15 -63.53 -12.28 15.99
CA THR A 15 -63.12 -11.87 17.34
C THR A 15 -61.68 -11.34 17.35
N LEU A 16 -60.75 -12.08 16.75
CA LEU A 16 -59.35 -11.66 16.61
C LEU A 16 -59.23 -10.38 15.78
N SER A 17 -59.94 -10.28 14.65
CA SER A 17 -59.95 -9.08 13.82
C SER A 17 -60.40 -7.84 14.58
N VAL A 18 -61.52 -7.91 15.31
CA VAL A 18 -62.03 -6.78 16.10
C VAL A 18 -61.03 -6.37 17.19
N MET A 19 -60.38 -7.34 17.82
CA MET A 19 -59.39 -7.07 18.87
C MET A 19 -58.12 -6.38 18.31
N LEU A 20 -57.58 -6.89 17.20
CA LEU A 20 -56.40 -6.33 16.53
C LEU A 20 -56.69 -4.93 15.95
N GLN A 21 -57.88 -4.73 15.37
CA GLN A 21 -58.32 -3.42 14.90
C GLN A 21 -58.42 -2.40 16.03
N LYS A 22 -58.93 -2.80 17.21
CA LYS A 22 -58.94 -1.94 18.42
C LYS A 22 -57.54 -1.54 18.88
N TRP A 23 -56.53 -2.37 18.61
CA TRP A 23 -55.13 -2.04 18.90
C TRP A 23 -54.44 -1.25 17.79
N GLY A 24 -55.17 -0.88 16.73
CA GLY A 24 -54.67 -0.03 15.65
C GLY A 24 -53.98 -0.78 14.51
N HIS A 25 -54.14 -2.10 14.41
CA HIS A 25 -53.64 -2.89 13.28
C HIS A 25 -54.68 -2.94 12.15
N GLU A 26 -54.19 -2.95 10.91
CA GLU A 26 -55.00 -3.26 9.73
C GLU A 26 -55.07 -4.78 9.62
N VAL A 27 -56.28 -5.34 9.55
CA VAL A 27 -56.46 -6.80 9.60
C VAL A 27 -56.98 -7.31 8.28
N LEU A 28 -56.31 -8.33 7.76
CA LEU A 28 -56.77 -9.15 6.64
C LEU A 28 -57.22 -10.50 7.20
N GLU A 29 -58.28 -11.06 6.63
CA GLU A 29 -58.84 -12.34 7.06
C GLU A 29 -58.69 -13.37 5.94
N ALA A 30 -58.35 -14.60 6.29
CA ALA A 30 -58.39 -15.75 5.40
C ALA A 30 -59.06 -16.94 6.09
N ALA A 31 -59.89 -17.69 5.38
CA ALA A 31 -60.66 -18.80 5.95
C ALA A 31 -59.88 -20.11 6.05
N ASP A 32 -58.69 -20.19 5.45
CA ASP A 32 -57.81 -21.36 5.44
C ASP A 32 -56.42 -21.01 4.92
N GLY A 33 -55.48 -21.95 5.00
CA GLY A 33 -54.10 -21.72 4.62
C GLY A 33 -53.87 -21.44 3.13
N GLU A 34 -54.71 -21.93 2.19
CA GLU A 34 -54.52 -21.63 0.76
C GLU A 34 -54.94 -20.20 0.42
N GLU A 35 -56.02 -19.70 1.03
CA GLU A 35 -56.37 -18.29 0.92
C GLU A 35 -55.30 -17.41 1.58
N ALA A 36 -54.81 -17.80 2.76
CA ALA A 36 -53.74 -17.09 3.45
C ALA A 36 -52.47 -17.03 2.62
N TRP A 37 -52.06 -18.16 2.04
CA TRP A 37 -50.92 -18.26 1.14
C TRP A 37 -51.07 -17.34 -0.05
N THR A 38 -52.24 -17.36 -0.70
CA THR A 38 -52.53 -16.49 -1.85
C THR A 38 -52.38 -15.01 -1.45
N ARG A 39 -52.87 -14.60 -0.28
CA ARG A 39 -52.74 -13.20 0.17
C ARG A 39 -51.30 -12.82 0.51
N LEU A 40 -50.54 -13.69 1.17
CA LEU A 40 -49.11 -13.48 1.47
C LEU A 40 -48.26 -13.28 0.21
N GLN A 41 -48.68 -13.85 -0.93
CA GLN A 41 -48.01 -13.65 -2.21
C GLN A 41 -48.30 -12.30 -2.88
N HIS A 42 -49.46 -11.70 -2.62
CA HIS A 42 -49.92 -10.49 -3.32
C HIS A 42 -49.84 -9.23 -2.45
N GLU A 43 -49.77 -9.38 -1.14
CA GLU A 43 -49.76 -8.26 -0.19
C GLU A 43 -48.51 -8.27 0.72
N PRO A 44 -47.93 -7.09 1.06
CA PRO A 44 -46.80 -6.99 1.96
C PRO A 44 -47.23 -7.10 3.42
N ILE A 45 -47.49 -8.34 3.85
CA ILE A 45 -47.97 -8.66 5.20
C ILE A 45 -46.77 -9.03 6.07
N GLY A 46 -46.48 -8.21 7.10
CA GLY A 46 -45.35 -8.47 7.99
C GLY A 46 -45.64 -9.49 9.09
N MET A 47 -46.92 -9.79 9.39
CA MET A 47 -47.29 -10.69 10.48
C MET A 47 -48.55 -11.49 10.14
N ALA A 48 -48.55 -12.77 10.49
CA ALA A 48 -49.70 -13.65 10.38
C ALA A 48 -49.98 -14.36 11.72
N ILE A 49 -51.24 -14.42 12.11
CA ILE A 49 -51.74 -15.19 13.24
C ILE A 49 -52.62 -16.28 12.63
N CYS A 50 -52.20 -17.54 12.79
CA CYS A 50 -52.73 -18.65 12.02
C CYS A 50 -53.15 -19.78 12.95
N ASP A 51 -54.34 -20.33 12.75
CA ASP A 51 -54.74 -21.56 13.40
C ASP A 51 -53.88 -22.73 12.93
N TRP A 52 -53.57 -23.63 13.85
CA TRP A 52 -52.78 -24.80 13.56
C TRP A 52 -53.54 -25.77 12.65
N VAL A 53 -54.79 -26.07 12.98
CA VAL A 53 -55.59 -27.10 12.32
C VAL A 53 -56.66 -26.41 11.49
N MET A 54 -56.53 -26.47 10.17
CA MET A 54 -57.50 -25.89 9.25
C MET A 54 -57.66 -26.79 8.00
N PRO A 55 -58.79 -26.69 7.27
CA PRO A 55 -58.97 -27.40 6.01
C PRO A 55 -57.95 -26.98 4.94
N ARG A 56 -57.71 -27.88 3.97
CA ARG A 56 -56.81 -27.70 2.83
C ARG A 56 -55.34 -27.60 3.23
N LEU A 57 -54.88 -26.42 3.64
CA LEU A 57 -53.50 -26.17 4.05
C LEU A 57 -53.50 -25.78 5.53
N ASN A 58 -52.81 -26.58 6.35
CA ASN A 58 -52.75 -26.35 7.79
C ASN A 58 -51.68 -25.29 8.16
N GLY A 59 -51.67 -24.83 9.42
CA GLY A 59 -50.78 -23.77 9.87
C GLY A 59 -49.29 -24.11 9.80
N LEU A 60 -48.91 -25.38 10.02
CA LEU A 60 -47.52 -25.84 9.89
C LEU A 60 -47.07 -25.90 8.43
N GLU A 61 -47.91 -26.44 7.56
CA GLU A 61 -47.64 -26.51 6.12
C GLU A 61 -47.51 -25.11 5.53
N LEU A 62 -48.36 -24.16 5.97
CA LEU A 62 -48.25 -22.75 5.60
C LEU A 62 -46.92 -22.16 6.08
N CYS A 63 -46.50 -22.45 7.31
CA CYS A 63 -45.22 -21.99 7.86
C CYS A 63 -44.02 -22.49 7.04
N HIS A 64 -43.97 -23.80 6.79
CA HIS A 64 -42.93 -24.41 5.95
C HIS A 64 -42.89 -23.78 4.56
N ARG A 65 -44.06 -23.61 3.93
CA ARG A 65 -44.17 -23.00 2.61
C ARG A 65 -43.66 -21.56 2.60
N LEU A 66 -43.93 -20.79 3.67
CA LEU A 66 -43.45 -19.43 3.84
C LEU A 66 -41.93 -19.35 3.98
N ARG A 67 -41.33 -20.21 4.80
CA ARG A 67 -39.86 -20.24 4.97
C ARG A 67 -39.13 -20.71 3.72
N ALA A 68 -39.73 -21.61 2.94
CA ALA A 68 -39.15 -22.11 1.69
C ALA A 68 -39.27 -21.13 0.51
N ALA A 69 -40.26 -20.23 0.51
CA ALA A 69 -40.57 -19.39 -0.65
C ALA A 69 -39.68 -18.15 -0.81
N GLY A 70 -38.84 -17.81 0.18
CA GLY A 70 -37.84 -16.75 0.05
C GLY A 70 -38.43 -15.37 -0.22
N PHE A 71 -39.46 -14.96 0.53
CA PHE A 71 -40.06 -13.63 0.40
C PHE A 71 -39.04 -12.51 0.56
N SER A 72 -39.29 -11.38 -0.10
CA SER A 72 -38.43 -10.18 -0.02
C SER A 72 -38.45 -9.50 1.36
N HIS A 73 -39.38 -9.89 2.23
CA HIS A 73 -39.54 -9.42 3.60
C HIS A 73 -39.85 -10.59 4.53
N TYR A 74 -39.44 -10.46 5.79
CA TYR A 74 -39.75 -11.46 6.81
C TYR A 74 -41.22 -11.35 7.23
N VAL A 75 -41.87 -12.50 7.43
CA VAL A 75 -43.24 -12.57 7.97
C VAL A 75 -43.17 -13.28 9.31
N TYR A 76 -43.59 -12.56 10.36
CA TYR A 76 -43.65 -13.10 11.71
C TYR A 76 -44.92 -13.95 11.87
N LEU A 77 -44.79 -15.25 12.12
CA LEU A 77 -45.91 -16.18 12.19
C LEU A 77 -46.16 -16.64 13.62
N ILE A 78 -47.36 -16.33 14.14
CA ILE A 78 -47.85 -16.79 15.43
C ILE A 78 -48.87 -17.91 15.18
N LEU A 79 -48.61 -19.11 15.71
CA LEU A 79 -49.55 -20.24 15.60
C LEU A 79 -50.51 -20.28 16.80
N LEU A 80 -51.79 -20.49 16.54
CA LEU A 80 -52.80 -20.73 17.58
C LEU A 80 -53.00 -22.25 17.71
N THR A 81 -52.78 -22.81 18.90
CA THR A 81 -52.90 -24.26 19.15
C THR A 81 -53.94 -24.57 20.22
N GLY A 82 -54.74 -25.62 20.03
CA GLY A 82 -55.67 -26.15 21.03
C GLY A 82 -55.10 -27.29 21.89
N LYS A 83 -53.82 -27.66 21.70
CA LYS A 83 -53.20 -28.82 22.36
C LYS A 83 -52.07 -28.38 23.30
N ASP A 84 -52.15 -28.83 24.55
CA ASP A 84 -51.18 -28.54 25.63
C ASP A 84 -50.04 -29.59 25.71
N GLN A 85 -49.68 -30.27 24.62
CA GLN A 85 -48.60 -31.28 24.63
C GLN A 85 -47.25 -30.65 24.24
N THR A 86 -46.21 -30.93 25.02
CA THR A 86 -44.85 -30.41 24.80
C THR A 86 -44.28 -30.79 23.42
N GLU A 87 -44.66 -31.94 22.86
CA GLU A 87 -44.23 -32.37 21.51
C GLU A 87 -44.79 -31.50 20.37
N ASP A 88 -45.98 -30.93 20.54
CA ASP A 88 -46.57 -30.04 19.55
C ASP A 88 -45.77 -28.72 19.46
N ILE A 89 -45.24 -28.22 20.59
CA ILE A 89 -44.42 -27.00 20.61
C ILE A 89 -43.13 -27.16 19.82
N TYR A 90 -42.43 -28.30 19.95
CA TYR A 90 -41.21 -28.57 19.18
C TYR A 90 -41.50 -28.63 17.67
N THR A 91 -42.59 -29.29 17.30
CA THR A 91 -43.02 -29.38 15.90
C THR A 91 -43.32 -28.01 15.29
N ALA A 92 -43.84 -27.06 16.09
CA ALA A 92 -44.10 -25.69 15.68
C ALA A 92 -42.82 -24.91 15.32
N PHE A 93 -41.80 -25.01 16.18
CA PHE A 93 -40.54 -24.31 15.98
C PHE A 93 -39.68 -24.96 14.89
N ASP A 94 -39.68 -26.29 14.79
CA ASP A 94 -39.04 -27.01 13.68
C ASP A 94 -39.70 -26.65 12.33
N ALA A 95 -40.99 -26.31 12.35
CA ALA A 95 -41.68 -25.80 11.17
C ALA A 95 -41.24 -24.38 10.76
N GLY A 96 -40.56 -23.67 11.66
CA GLY A 96 -40.08 -22.30 11.50
C GLY A 96 -41.06 -21.25 11.99
N ALA A 97 -42.04 -21.59 12.83
CA ALA A 97 -42.93 -20.62 13.45
C ALA A 97 -42.16 -19.75 14.45
N ASP A 98 -42.52 -18.47 14.55
CA ASP A 98 -41.83 -17.54 15.43
C ASP A 98 -42.34 -17.62 16.87
N ASP A 99 -43.64 -17.89 17.03
CA ASP A 99 -44.29 -17.97 18.32
C ASP A 99 -45.57 -18.82 18.25
N PHE A 100 -46.12 -19.15 19.42
CA PHE A 100 -47.39 -19.86 19.53
C PHE A 100 -48.22 -19.36 20.72
N ILE A 101 -49.53 -19.57 20.66
CA ILE A 101 -50.48 -19.21 21.72
C ILE A 101 -51.52 -20.31 21.86
N ASN A 102 -51.83 -20.70 23.11
CA ASN A 102 -52.83 -21.72 23.38
C ASN A 102 -54.26 -21.16 23.30
N LYS A 103 -55.19 -21.96 22.79
CA LYS A 103 -56.64 -21.69 22.77
C LYS A 103 -57.24 -22.11 24.13
N PRO A 104 -58.12 -21.32 24.76
CA PRO A 104 -58.69 -20.05 24.28
C PRO A 104 -57.68 -18.89 24.35
N VAL A 105 -57.63 -18.09 23.28
CA VAL A 105 -56.64 -17.01 23.13
C VAL A 105 -56.79 -15.95 24.22
N ASN A 106 -55.74 -15.75 25.01
CA ASN A 106 -55.68 -14.68 25.99
C ASN A 106 -55.27 -13.35 25.32
N ALA A 107 -56.14 -12.34 25.42
CA ALA A 107 -55.90 -11.04 24.81
C ALA A 107 -54.59 -10.35 25.26
N LYS A 108 -54.22 -10.47 26.54
CA LYS A 108 -52.97 -9.86 27.05
C LYS A 108 -51.75 -10.59 26.51
N GLU A 109 -51.81 -11.92 26.45
CA GLU A 109 -50.73 -12.74 25.91
C GLU A 109 -50.50 -12.43 24.44
N LEU A 110 -51.56 -12.48 23.62
CA LEU A 110 -51.47 -12.15 22.20
C LEU A 110 -50.93 -10.74 21.97
N GLN A 111 -51.34 -9.76 22.78
CA GLN A 111 -50.81 -8.40 22.68
C GLN A 111 -49.29 -8.33 22.95
N VAL A 112 -48.78 -9.10 23.94
CA VAL A 112 -47.34 -9.16 24.23
C VAL A 112 -46.56 -9.81 23.09
N ARG A 113 -47.11 -10.89 22.53
CA ARG A 113 -46.52 -11.66 21.43
C ARG A 113 -46.44 -10.84 20.14
N ILE A 114 -47.49 -10.11 19.81
CA ILE A 114 -47.50 -9.16 18.68
C ILE A 114 -46.42 -8.09 18.87
N LYS A 115 -46.31 -7.48 20.06
CA LYS A 115 -45.26 -6.48 20.33
C LYS A 115 -43.84 -7.04 20.19
N ALA A 116 -43.62 -8.30 20.56
CA ALA A 116 -42.34 -8.97 20.36
C ALA A 116 -42.05 -9.16 18.86
N GLY A 117 -43.03 -9.66 18.10
CA GLY A 117 -42.92 -9.82 16.65
C GLY A 117 -42.71 -8.50 15.90
N GLU A 118 -43.38 -7.42 16.31
CA GLU A 118 -43.15 -6.07 15.78
C GLU A 118 -41.69 -5.62 15.94
N ARG A 119 -41.08 -5.89 17.09
CA ARG A 119 -39.67 -5.57 17.33
C ARG A 119 -38.74 -6.39 16.44
N VAL A 120 -39.02 -7.69 16.27
CA VAL A 120 -38.24 -8.55 15.37
C VAL A 120 -38.32 -8.04 13.94
N LEU A 121 -39.52 -7.72 13.45
CA LEU A 121 -39.72 -7.17 12.10
C LEU A 121 -39.02 -5.82 11.91
N GLN A 122 -39.03 -4.95 12.92
CA GLN A 122 -38.28 -3.69 12.89
C GLN A 122 -36.77 -3.92 12.80
N LEU A 123 -36.23 -4.87 13.56
CA LEU A 123 -34.81 -5.20 13.54
C LEU A 123 -34.39 -5.81 12.20
N GLU A 124 -35.17 -6.75 11.66
CA GLU A 124 -34.94 -7.34 10.34
C GLU A 124 -34.90 -6.28 9.24
N GLN A 125 -35.85 -5.34 9.26
CA GLN A 125 -35.88 -4.25 8.31
C GLN A 125 -34.67 -3.32 8.47
N ALA A 126 -34.31 -2.97 9.71
CA ALA A 126 -33.14 -2.14 9.99
C ALA A 126 -31.83 -2.82 9.54
N LEU A 127 -31.69 -4.12 9.79
CA LEU A 127 -30.55 -4.93 9.37
C LEU A 127 -30.44 -4.96 7.84
N LYS A 128 -31.54 -5.20 7.13
CA LYS A 128 -31.58 -5.18 5.68
C LYS A 128 -31.15 -3.82 5.11
N THR A 129 -31.65 -2.73 5.68
CA THR A 129 -31.25 -1.37 5.27
C THR A 129 -29.76 -1.12 5.54
N LYS A 130 -29.26 -1.52 6.71
CA LYS A 130 -27.85 -1.33 7.06
C LYS A 130 -26.91 -2.18 6.20
N ASN A 131 -27.28 -3.42 5.87
CA ASN A 131 -26.51 -4.25 4.95
C ASN A 131 -26.44 -3.62 3.56
N ALA A 132 -27.56 -3.09 3.04
CA ALA A 132 -27.57 -2.40 1.75
C ALA A 132 -26.70 -1.14 1.76
N GLU A 133 -26.73 -0.36 2.85
CA GLU A 133 -25.85 0.81 3.04
C GLU A 133 -24.38 0.42 3.09
N LEU A 134 -24.04 -0.63 3.87
CA LEU A 134 -22.68 -1.13 4.01
C LEU A 134 -22.12 -1.63 2.67
N SER A 135 -22.89 -2.41 1.92
CA SER A 135 -22.50 -2.87 0.58
C SER A 135 -22.18 -1.68 -0.34
N ARG A 136 -23.05 -0.65 -0.36
CA ARG A 136 -22.83 0.55 -1.16
C ARG A 136 -21.57 1.32 -0.75
N VAL A 137 -21.33 1.49 0.56
CA VAL A 137 -20.14 2.18 1.07
C VAL A 137 -18.87 1.38 0.74
N ASN A 138 -18.91 0.06 0.87
CA ASN A 138 -17.79 -0.80 0.56
C ASN A 138 -17.43 -0.76 -0.94
N GLU A 139 -18.43 -0.79 -1.83
CA GLU A 139 -18.22 -0.62 -3.27
C GLU A 139 -17.57 0.74 -3.60
N ALA A 140 -18.04 1.83 -2.98
CA ALA A 140 -17.46 3.15 -3.16
C ALA A 140 -16.01 3.24 -2.63
N LEU A 141 -15.73 2.61 -1.49
CA LEU A 141 -14.39 2.55 -0.92
C LEU A 141 -13.43 1.78 -1.83
N GLN A 142 -13.85 0.62 -2.34
CA GLN A 142 -13.07 -0.18 -3.29
C GLN A 142 -12.78 0.60 -4.57
N ALA A 143 -13.76 1.33 -5.11
CA ALA A 143 -13.56 2.19 -6.27
C ALA A 143 -12.55 3.32 -6.00
N SER A 144 -12.61 3.92 -4.80
CA SER A 144 -11.65 4.95 -4.37
C SER A 144 -10.23 4.38 -4.22
N GLN A 145 -10.08 3.20 -3.62
CA GLN A 145 -8.80 2.52 -3.46
C GLN A 145 -8.19 2.18 -4.84
N ALA A 146 -9.00 1.65 -5.76
CA ALA A 146 -8.57 1.38 -7.11
C ALA A 146 -8.15 2.64 -7.89
N HIS A 147 -8.71 3.80 -7.57
CA HIS A 147 -8.27 5.08 -8.12
C HIS A 147 -6.90 5.48 -7.57
N VAL A 148 -6.74 5.50 -6.24
CA VAL A 148 -5.48 5.85 -5.59
C VAL A 148 -4.35 4.92 -6.04
N GLN A 149 -4.62 3.62 -6.16
CA GLN A 149 -3.63 2.65 -6.63
C GLN A 149 -3.14 2.97 -8.05
N ARG A 150 -4.05 3.33 -8.96
CA ARG A 150 -3.69 3.72 -10.34
C ARG A 150 -2.82 4.99 -10.37
N ASP A 151 -3.12 5.97 -9.51
CA ASP A 151 -2.32 7.19 -9.41
C ASP A 151 -0.92 6.89 -8.86
N LEU A 152 -0.82 6.02 -7.85
CA LEU A 152 0.47 5.57 -7.30
C LEU A 152 1.29 4.77 -8.32
N ASP A 153 0.67 3.87 -9.08
CA ASP A 153 1.34 3.10 -10.14
C ASP A 153 1.88 4.04 -11.23
N ALA A 154 1.12 5.07 -11.60
CA ALA A 154 1.56 6.08 -12.55
C ALA A 154 2.74 6.92 -12.01
N ALA A 155 2.67 7.34 -10.75
CA ALA A 155 3.77 8.03 -10.08
C ALA A 155 5.03 7.15 -10.00
N ALA A 156 4.87 5.85 -9.72
CA ALA A 156 5.97 4.89 -9.67
C ALA A 156 6.64 4.70 -11.03
N ALA A 157 5.85 4.69 -12.11
CA ALA A 157 6.39 4.67 -13.47
C ALA A 157 7.23 5.92 -13.77
N VAL A 158 6.81 7.11 -13.32
CA VAL A 158 7.59 8.35 -13.44
C VAL A 158 8.88 8.25 -12.63
N GLN A 159 8.82 7.84 -11.37
CA GLN A 159 10.02 7.69 -10.54
C GLN A 159 11.03 6.71 -11.14
N ARG A 160 10.56 5.54 -11.61
CA ARG A 160 11.42 4.55 -12.27
C ARG A 160 12.04 5.06 -13.56
N SER A 161 11.38 5.98 -14.28
CA SER A 161 11.96 6.60 -15.48
C SER A 161 13.15 7.52 -15.19
N LEU A 162 13.33 7.93 -13.93
CA LEU A 162 14.49 8.73 -13.50
C LEU A 162 15.70 7.87 -13.13
N LEU A 163 15.51 6.56 -12.92
CA LEU A 163 16.60 5.64 -12.67
C LEU A 163 17.41 5.41 -13.96
N PRO A 164 18.70 5.06 -13.84
CA PRO A 164 19.55 4.81 -15.00
C PRO A 164 18.96 3.73 -15.94
N ALA A 165 18.68 4.09 -17.20
CA ALA A 165 18.09 3.16 -18.17
C ALA A 165 19.08 2.09 -18.68
N SER A 166 20.39 2.35 -18.57
CA SER A 166 21.45 1.44 -19.00
C SER A 166 22.64 1.57 -18.07
N SER A 167 23.31 0.44 -17.79
CA SER A 167 24.60 0.40 -17.10
C SER A 167 25.79 0.84 -17.96
N GLU A 168 25.57 1.11 -19.25
CA GLU A 168 26.61 1.54 -20.17
C GLU A 168 26.87 3.05 -20.05
N THR A 169 28.11 3.41 -19.76
CA THR A 169 28.57 4.80 -19.68
C THR A 169 29.43 5.21 -20.88
N GLY A 170 29.95 4.24 -21.63
CA GLY A 170 30.99 4.48 -22.65
C GLY A 170 32.35 4.84 -22.06
N LEU A 171 32.53 4.70 -20.74
CA LEU A 171 33.80 4.82 -20.03
C LEU A 171 34.27 3.42 -19.60
N PRO A 172 35.56 3.21 -19.29
CA PRO A 172 36.11 1.92 -18.83
C PRO A 172 35.71 1.57 -17.37
N LEU A 173 34.43 1.74 -17.04
CA LEU A 173 33.84 1.47 -15.74
C LEU A 173 32.50 0.75 -15.95
N ARG A 174 32.40 -0.49 -15.47
CA ARG A 174 31.15 -1.26 -15.48
C ARG A 174 30.29 -0.87 -14.28
N LEU A 175 28.99 -0.73 -14.50
CA LEU A 175 28.03 -0.44 -13.46
C LEU A 175 27.01 -1.57 -13.36
N ALA A 176 26.48 -1.79 -12.16
CA ALA A 176 25.31 -2.62 -11.95
C ALA A 176 24.53 -2.05 -10.78
N TRP A 177 23.22 -2.22 -10.77
CA TRP A 177 22.38 -1.68 -9.72
C TRP A 177 21.14 -2.53 -9.53
N ALA A 178 20.52 -2.38 -8.37
CA ALA A 178 19.25 -2.99 -8.03
C ALA A 178 18.45 -2.06 -7.14
N MET A 179 17.13 -2.05 -7.34
CA MET A 179 16.19 -1.32 -6.50
C MET A 179 14.97 -2.20 -6.23
N ALA A 180 14.55 -2.28 -4.98
CA ALA A 180 13.30 -2.89 -4.56
C ALA A 180 12.60 -1.95 -3.56
N PRO A 181 11.56 -1.23 -3.98
CA PRO A 181 10.84 -0.32 -3.09
C PRO A 181 10.01 -1.11 -2.06
N ALA A 182 9.88 -0.58 -0.84
CA ALA A 182 9.05 -1.17 0.21
C ALA A 182 7.55 -0.97 -0.04
N GLU A 183 7.19 0.16 -0.63
CA GLU A 183 5.85 0.47 -1.11
C GLU A 183 5.84 0.61 -2.65
N GLN A 184 4.80 1.22 -3.22
CA GLN A 184 4.74 1.52 -4.66
C GLN A 184 5.82 2.51 -5.09
N LEU A 185 6.20 3.43 -4.19
CA LEU A 185 7.17 4.50 -4.39
C LEU A 185 8.29 4.38 -3.35
N ALA A 186 9.53 4.64 -3.78
CA ALA A 186 10.69 4.63 -2.89
C ALA A 186 11.04 6.04 -2.39
N GLY A 187 11.47 6.19 -1.13
CA GLY A 187 12.29 7.32 -0.70
C GLY A 187 13.71 7.25 -1.25
N ASP A 188 14.20 6.05 -1.56
CA ASP A 188 15.51 5.89 -2.19
C ASP A 188 15.55 6.37 -3.65
N ILE A 189 16.68 6.95 -4.05
CA ILE A 189 17.01 7.19 -5.46
C ILE A 189 18.52 7.20 -5.68
N PHE A 190 18.96 6.71 -6.83
CA PHE A 190 20.36 6.78 -7.24
C PHE A 190 20.45 7.12 -8.72
N ASN A 191 21.59 7.67 -9.11
CA ASN A 191 21.90 7.89 -10.51
C ASN A 191 23.42 7.97 -10.72
N PHE A 192 23.82 7.91 -11.97
CA PHE A 192 25.18 8.19 -12.40
C PHE A 192 25.17 8.92 -13.74
N PHE A 193 26.13 9.80 -13.94
CA PHE A 193 26.25 10.57 -15.16
C PHE A 193 27.69 10.99 -15.40
N ARG A 194 28.02 11.21 -16.67
CA ARG A 194 29.34 11.68 -17.07
C ARG A 194 29.46 13.17 -16.75
N LEU A 195 30.55 13.53 -16.07
CA LEU A 195 30.92 14.93 -15.89
C LEU A 195 31.73 15.43 -17.08
N ASP A 196 32.59 14.58 -17.64
CA ASP A 196 33.39 14.84 -18.84
C ASP A 196 33.77 13.52 -19.58
N GLU A 197 34.87 13.53 -20.35
CA GLU A 197 35.40 12.35 -21.06
C GLU A 197 36.09 11.32 -20.15
N ARG A 198 36.38 11.67 -18.90
CA ARG A 198 37.19 10.89 -17.97
C ARG A 198 36.49 10.63 -16.64
N HIS A 199 35.63 11.52 -16.19
CA HIS A 199 35.03 11.49 -14.87
C HIS A 199 33.55 11.09 -14.91
N LEU A 200 33.20 10.17 -14.02
CA LEU A 200 31.84 9.75 -13.76
C LEU A 200 31.43 10.19 -12.35
N ALA A 201 30.28 10.85 -12.23
CA ALA A 201 29.61 11.05 -10.96
C ALA A 201 28.61 9.93 -10.70
N LEU A 202 28.53 9.50 -9.44
CA LEU A 202 27.53 8.54 -8.98
C LEU A 202 27.05 8.94 -7.60
N TYR A 203 25.76 8.72 -7.32
CA TYR A 203 25.19 9.03 -6.02
C TYR A 203 24.09 8.04 -5.65
N LEU A 204 23.91 7.87 -4.35
CA LEU A 204 22.76 7.19 -3.75
C LEU A 204 22.21 8.09 -2.65
N ILE A 205 20.90 8.28 -2.64
CA ILE A 205 20.16 9.11 -1.69
C ILE A 205 19.07 8.24 -1.10
N ASP A 206 18.90 8.36 0.21
CA ASP A 206 17.82 7.78 0.98
C ASP A 206 17.13 8.93 1.73
N VAL A 207 15.83 9.09 1.53
CA VAL A 207 15.04 10.19 2.11
C VAL A 207 14.32 9.66 3.34
N SER A 208 14.43 10.39 4.45
CA SER A 208 13.81 10.00 5.72
C SER A 208 12.31 9.71 5.58
N GLY A 209 11.89 8.51 6.00
CA GLY A 209 10.51 8.04 5.92
C GLY A 209 10.21 7.29 4.62
N HIS A 210 8.96 6.86 4.42
CA HIS A 210 8.56 6.07 3.25
C HIS A 210 7.29 6.63 2.60
N GLY A 211 6.96 6.11 1.41
CA GLY A 211 5.75 6.46 0.66
C GLY A 211 5.84 7.78 -0.12
N VAL A 212 4.68 8.39 -0.39
CA VAL A 212 4.56 9.52 -1.34
C VAL A 212 5.44 10.74 -0.97
N PRO A 213 5.48 11.23 0.28
CA PRO A 213 6.26 12.44 0.59
C PRO A 213 7.76 12.27 0.37
N ALA A 214 8.33 11.14 0.80
CA ALA A 214 9.74 10.82 0.60
C ALA A 214 10.06 10.72 -0.89
N ALA A 215 9.27 9.95 -1.64
CA ALA A 215 9.48 9.76 -3.08
C ALA A 215 9.43 11.06 -3.90
N MET A 216 8.50 11.96 -3.58
CA MET A 216 8.43 13.27 -4.26
C MET A 216 9.66 14.12 -3.99
N PHE A 217 10.26 14.01 -2.80
CA PHE A 217 11.50 14.69 -2.47
C PHE A 217 12.69 14.08 -3.23
N SER A 218 12.75 12.74 -3.35
CA SER A 218 13.79 12.04 -4.14
C SER A 218 13.77 12.43 -5.61
N VAL A 219 12.58 12.59 -6.19
CA VAL A 219 12.39 13.11 -7.56
C VAL A 219 12.94 14.53 -7.66
N HIS A 220 12.65 15.40 -6.69
CA HIS A 220 13.15 16.77 -6.67
C HIS A 220 14.67 16.85 -6.59
N LEU A 221 15.30 16.05 -5.72
CA LEU A 221 16.76 15.97 -5.58
C LEU A 221 17.42 15.53 -6.88
N THR A 222 16.82 14.57 -7.59
CA THR A 222 17.33 14.09 -8.88
C THR A 222 17.35 15.19 -9.94
N GLN A 223 16.33 16.05 -9.99
CA GLN A 223 16.31 17.19 -10.91
C GLN A 223 17.41 18.22 -10.59
N LEU A 224 17.75 18.42 -9.31
CA LEU A 224 18.82 19.33 -8.92
C LEU A 224 20.22 18.80 -9.18
N LEU A 225 20.39 17.48 -9.09
CA LEU A 225 21.65 16.79 -9.37
C LEU A 225 21.85 16.46 -10.86
N SER A 226 20.81 16.60 -11.69
CA SER A 226 20.89 16.26 -13.11
C SER A 226 21.75 17.27 -13.88
N PRO A 227 22.74 16.80 -14.68
CA PRO A 227 23.55 17.68 -15.50
C PRO A 227 22.68 18.32 -16.60
N HIS A 228 22.69 19.65 -16.71
CA HIS A 228 21.99 20.33 -17.79
C HIS A 228 22.78 20.20 -19.10
N PRO A 229 22.17 19.76 -20.22
CA PRO A 229 22.83 19.70 -21.51
C PRO A 229 23.03 21.12 -22.04
N GLY A 230 24.23 21.67 -21.82
CA GLY A 230 24.48 23.09 -22.07
C GLY A 230 25.92 23.47 -22.32
N THR A 231 26.74 22.64 -22.98
CA THR A 231 27.91 23.06 -23.78
C THR A 231 28.58 21.85 -24.41
N SER A 232 28.15 21.44 -25.60
CA SER A 232 28.97 20.78 -26.65
C SER A 232 28.04 20.25 -27.75
N GLY A 233 28.09 20.85 -28.95
CA GLY A 233 27.41 20.32 -30.13
C GLY A 233 26.54 21.36 -30.85
N LYS A 234 27.02 21.80 -32.00
CA LYS A 234 26.41 22.77 -32.93
C LYS A 234 24.93 22.47 -33.22
N ALA A 235 24.05 23.43 -32.92
CA ALA A 235 22.86 23.70 -33.72
C ALA A 235 22.73 25.20 -33.92
N GLN A 236 22.63 25.56 -35.19
CA GLN A 236 22.77 26.88 -35.77
C GLN A 236 21.47 27.66 -35.63
N LEU A 237 21.54 28.86 -35.05
CA LEU A 237 20.75 30.06 -35.37
C LEU A 237 21.46 31.27 -34.71
N GLN A 238 21.68 32.33 -35.48
CA GLN A 238 22.61 33.45 -35.23
C GLN A 238 21.86 34.73 -34.73
N PRO A 239 22.55 35.84 -34.37
CA PRO A 239 22.61 36.52 -33.06
C PRO A 239 21.75 37.84 -33.03
N PRO A 240 21.78 38.81 -32.07
CA PRO A 240 22.80 39.26 -31.08
C PRO A 240 22.27 39.35 -29.61
N THR A 241 22.99 39.64 -28.52
CA THR A 241 24.23 40.37 -28.19
C THR A 241 24.65 39.97 -26.76
N ASP A 242 25.95 40.00 -26.50
CA ASP A 242 26.66 40.19 -25.22
C ASP A 242 26.52 39.18 -24.05
N SER A 243 27.54 38.30 -24.00
CA SER A 243 28.38 37.97 -22.83
C SER A 243 27.96 36.91 -21.76
N HIS A 244 28.77 35.83 -21.76
CA HIS A 244 29.14 34.81 -20.75
C HIS A 244 28.28 33.54 -20.50
N PRO A 245 28.90 32.32 -20.56
CA PRO A 245 28.30 31.06 -20.11
C PRO A 245 28.78 30.66 -18.69
N ALA A 246 27.87 30.22 -17.82
CA ALA A 246 28.16 29.58 -16.53
C ALA A 246 27.02 28.62 -16.13
N MET A 247 27.36 27.52 -15.45
CA MET A 247 26.38 26.64 -14.79
C MET A 247 25.49 27.47 -13.86
N THR A 248 24.19 27.50 -14.15
CA THR A 248 23.19 28.08 -13.26
C THR A 248 22.35 26.92 -12.72
N VAL A 249 22.54 26.56 -11.45
CA VAL A 249 21.52 25.82 -10.72
C VAL A 249 20.29 26.71 -10.74
N SER A 250 19.15 26.19 -11.21
CA SER A 250 17.90 26.95 -11.33
C SER A 250 17.64 27.71 -10.03
N SER A 251 17.90 29.01 -10.09
CA SER A 251 17.75 29.93 -8.98
C SER A 251 16.27 30.25 -8.87
N GLY A 252 15.59 29.50 -8.00
CA GLY A 252 14.39 29.97 -7.34
C GLY A 252 14.67 31.09 -6.32
N PHE A 253 15.92 31.54 -6.14
CA PHE A 253 16.29 32.72 -5.35
C PHE A 253 17.57 33.35 -5.92
N ALA A 254 17.47 34.59 -6.37
CA ALA A 254 18.60 35.36 -6.90
C ALA A 254 19.44 35.98 -5.76
N THR A 255 20.75 35.98 -5.91
CA THR A 255 21.56 37.21 -6.03
C THR A 255 22.90 36.85 -6.66
N ALA A 256 23.29 37.65 -7.64
CA ALA A 256 24.47 37.48 -8.46
C ALA A 256 25.72 37.98 -7.73
N GLU A 257 26.77 37.17 -7.71
CA GLU A 257 28.15 37.64 -7.72
C GLU A 257 28.98 36.72 -8.59
N ALA A 258 29.58 37.32 -9.63
CA ALA A 258 30.26 36.65 -10.72
C ALA A 258 31.63 36.12 -10.26
N ILE A 259 31.89 34.84 -10.51
CA ILE A 259 33.22 34.23 -10.44
C ILE A 259 33.53 33.63 -11.81
N ALA A 260 34.77 33.87 -12.26
CA ALA A 260 35.33 33.59 -13.57
C ALA A 260 35.24 32.11 -14.00
N PRO A 261 35.32 31.80 -15.32
CA PRO A 261 35.23 30.44 -15.84
C PRO A 261 36.54 29.69 -15.60
N GLN A 262 36.52 28.72 -14.70
CA GLN A 262 37.51 27.66 -14.64
C GLN A 262 36.80 26.30 -14.70
N GLU A 263 37.20 25.51 -15.69
CA GLU A 263 36.85 24.10 -15.88
C GLU A 263 37.42 23.25 -14.72
N SER A 264 36.87 23.38 -13.52
CA SER A 264 37.19 22.49 -12.39
C SER A 264 35.96 21.67 -12.06
N LEU A 265 36.11 20.34 -12.05
CA LEU A 265 35.11 19.42 -11.52
C LEU A 265 34.70 19.89 -10.11
N THR A 266 33.40 20.03 -9.89
CA THR A 266 32.88 20.41 -8.57
C THR A 266 33.24 19.32 -7.56
N ASP A 267 33.91 19.71 -6.49
CA ASP A 267 34.25 18.84 -5.37
C ASP A 267 32.98 18.19 -4.77
N PRO A 268 32.95 16.85 -4.55
CA PRO A 268 31.87 16.18 -3.82
C PRO A 268 31.38 16.92 -2.57
N VAL A 269 32.29 17.46 -1.76
CA VAL A 269 31.92 18.20 -0.53
C VAL A 269 31.14 19.47 -0.85
N ALA A 270 31.54 20.20 -1.90
CA ALA A 270 30.83 21.40 -2.33
C ALA A 270 29.43 21.08 -2.86
N VAL A 271 29.24 19.94 -3.52
CA VAL A 271 27.91 19.48 -3.98
C VAL A 271 27.00 19.21 -2.79
N VAL A 272 27.45 18.41 -1.82
CA VAL A 272 26.66 18.05 -0.63
C VAL A 272 26.38 19.29 0.24
N THR A 273 27.37 20.15 0.44
CA THR A 273 27.21 21.41 1.18
C THR A 273 26.16 22.31 0.54
N ARG A 274 26.17 22.42 -0.79
CA ARG A 274 25.18 23.21 -1.54
C ARG A 274 23.78 22.61 -1.43
N LEU A 275 23.65 21.29 -1.47
CA LEU A 275 22.37 20.62 -1.23
C LEU A 275 21.87 20.91 0.19
N ASN A 276 22.73 20.80 1.20
CA ASN A 276 22.37 21.13 2.59
C ASN A 276 21.92 22.60 2.71
N GLN A 277 22.63 23.55 2.11
CA GLN A 277 22.20 24.97 2.14
C GLN A 277 20.89 25.22 1.39
N GLY A 278 20.62 24.45 0.32
CA GLY A 278 19.39 24.54 -0.45
C GLY A 278 18.17 23.90 0.24
N PHE A 279 18.41 22.99 1.18
CA PHE A 279 17.38 22.21 1.86
C PHE A 279 17.62 22.18 3.36
N GLN A 280 16.76 22.84 4.12
CA GLN A 280 16.81 22.81 5.57
C GLN A 280 15.47 22.37 6.13
N VAL A 281 15.52 21.51 7.14
CA VAL A 281 14.36 21.13 7.93
C VAL A 281 13.74 22.41 8.51
N HIS A 282 12.43 22.54 8.37
CA HIS A 282 11.65 23.64 8.92
C HIS A 282 10.47 23.07 9.72
N ASP A 283 9.87 23.87 10.60
CA ASP A 283 8.80 23.42 11.53
C ASP A 283 7.59 22.70 10.87
N ARG A 284 7.44 22.82 9.54
CA ARG A 284 6.37 22.17 8.76
C ARG A 284 6.81 20.96 7.93
N ASN A 285 8.12 20.74 7.75
CA ASN A 285 8.69 19.66 6.95
C ASN A 285 9.95 19.11 7.64
N MET A 286 9.81 17.96 8.29
CA MET A 286 10.90 17.24 8.97
C MET A 286 11.64 16.27 8.01
N ILE A 287 11.67 16.60 6.72
CA ILE A 287 12.30 15.75 5.71
C ILE A 287 13.79 16.10 5.63
N TYR A 288 14.63 15.10 5.85
CA TYR A 288 16.07 15.14 5.60
C TYR A 288 16.42 13.92 4.73
N CYS A 289 17.64 13.89 4.19
CA CYS A 289 18.10 12.71 3.46
C CYS A 289 19.52 12.32 3.84
N THR A 290 19.79 11.03 3.80
CA THR A 290 21.14 10.50 3.80
C THR A 290 21.62 10.42 2.35
N MET A 291 22.91 10.66 2.10
CA MET A 291 23.44 10.53 0.74
C MET A 291 24.93 10.18 0.70
N VAL A 292 25.32 9.54 -0.40
CA VAL A 292 26.72 9.47 -0.85
C VAL A 292 26.78 10.07 -2.25
N TYR A 293 27.75 10.94 -2.48
CA TYR A 293 28.10 11.44 -3.80
C TYR A 293 29.58 11.17 -4.06
N ALA A 294 29.89 10.48 -5.15
CA ALA A 294 31.25 10.13 -5.53
C ALA A 294 31.57 10.55 -6.96
N VAL A 295 32.81 10.97 -7.18
CA VAL A 295 33.37 11.27 -8.49
C VAL A 295 34.56 10.35 -8.72
N ILE A 296 34.56 9.65 -9.84
CA ILE A 296 35.59 8.67 -10.20
C ILE A 296 36.22 9.06 -11.53
N ASP A 297 37.53 9.19 -11.53
CA ASP A 297 38.34 9.17 -12.75
C ASP A 297 38.42 7.73 -13.27
N THR A 298 37.69 7.47 -14.35
CA THR A 298 37.55 6.13 -14.94
C THR A 298 38.84 5.61 -15.58
N HIS A 299 39.82 6.47 -15.86
CA HIS A 299 41.08 6.01 -16.47
C HIS A 299 42.11 5.61 -15.43
N THR A 300 42.16 6.33 -14.30
CA THR A 300 43.12 6.02 -13.24
C THR A 300 42.52 5.19 -12.11
N GLY A 301 41.20 5.16 -11.98
CA GLY A 301 40.49 4.59 -10.84
C GLY A 301 40.55 5.45 -9.58
N LYS A 302 41.16 6.64 -9.62
CA LYS A 302 41.16 7.57 -8.48
C LYS A 302 39.76 8.14 -8.31
N GLY A 303 39.23 8.08 -7.09
CA GLY A 303 37.93 8.65 -6.77
C GLY A 303 37.98 9.49 -5.50
N SER A 304 36.98 10.35 -5.38
CA SER A 304 36.71 11.10 -4.16
C SER A 304 35.21 11.03 -3.88
N LEU A 305 34.83 10.80 -2.63
CA LEU A 305 33.43 10.72 -2.21
C LEU A 305 33.14 11.60 -1.01
N CYS A 306 31.91 12.09 -0.92
CA CYS A 306 31.36 12.74 0.26
C CYS A 306 30.18 11.91 0.76
N GLN A 307 30.22 11.53 2.04
CA GLN A 307 29.17 10.79 2.74
C GLN A 307 28.44 11.76 3.68
N ALA A 308 27.12 11.66 3.73
CA ALA A 308 26.25 12.49 4.56
C ALA A 308 25.18 11.63 5.23
N GLY A 309 25.49 11.09 6.41
CA GLY A 309 24.58 10.28 7.22
C GLY A 309 24.24 8.89 6.67
N HIS A 310 24.71 8.57 5.46
CA HIS A 310 24.38 7.34 4.73
C HIS A 310 25.18 6.13 5.24
N PRO A 311 24.79 4.87 4.96
CA PRO A 311 25.65 3.72 5.20
C PRO A 311 27.03 3.84 4.55
N TYR A 312 28.04 3.24 5.17
CA TYR A 312 29.42 3.30 4.68
C TYR A 312 29.58 2.55 3.36
N PRO A 313 29.97 3.22 2.25
CA PRO A 313 30.26 2.55 1.00
C PRO A 313 31.31 1.45 1.16
N LEU A 314 31.13 0.33 0.46
CA LEU A 314 32.09 -0.78 0.50
C LEU A 314 33.02 -0.75 -0.69
N LEU A 315 34.31 -0.77 -0.41
CA LEU A 315 35.36 -1.03 -1.38
C LEU A 315 35.79 -2.49 -1.27
N TYR A 316 35.34 -3.29 -2.22
CA TYR A 316 35.69 -4.69 -2.33
C TYR A 316 36.92 -4.84 -3.23
N ARG A 317 38.03 -5.29 -2.64
CA ARG A 317 39.27 -5.56 -3.35
C ARG A 317 39.16 -6.89 -4.08
N ARG A 318 39.77 -6.97 -5.27
CA ARG A 318 39.90 -8.22 -6.03
C ARG A 318 40.53 -9.36 -5.21
N GLU A 319 41.34 -9.04 -4.21
CA GLU A 319 41.98 -9.99 -3.29
C GLU A 319 41.00 -10.65 -2.29
N GLY A 320 39.77 -10.13 -2.16
CA GLY A 320 38.74 -10.61 -1.24
C GLY A 320 38.63 -9.80 0.06
N ARG A 321 39.40 -8.71 0.20
CA ARG A 321 39.30 -7.76 1.31
C ARG A 321 38.14 -6.80 1.08
N VAL A 322 37.33 -6.56 2.10
CA VAL A 322 36.25 -5.56 2.11
C VAL A 322 36.69 -4.43 3.03
N GLU A 323 36.66 -3.20 2.52
CA GLU A 323 36.94 -1.96 3.26
C GLU A 323 35.69 -1.09 3.26
N THR A 324 35.41 -0.41 4.37
CA THR A 324 34.40 0.65 4.43
C THR A 324 35.06 1.99 4.11
N LEU A 325 34.42 2.81 3.29
CA LEU A 325 34.86 4.18 3.01
C LEU A 325 34.03 5.19 3.80
N GLY A 326 34.63 6.33 4.11
CA GLY A 326 33.92 7.43 4.78
C GLY A 326 33.92 7.35 6.31
N GLY A 327 33.62 8.49 6.93
CA GLY A 327 33.49 8.63 8.38
C GLY A 327 32.04 8.80 8.84
N GLY A 328 31.06 8.60 7.96
CA GLY A 328 29.67 8.92 8.23
C GLY A 328 29.34 10.32 7.74
N GLY A 329 29.26 11.27 8.67
CA GLY A 329 28.77 12.63 8.42
C GLY A 329 27.31 12.80 8.82
N LEU A 330 26.82 14.04 8.80
CA LEU A 330 25.45 14.38 9.18
C LEU A 330 24.50 14.26 7.97
N PRO A 331 23.24 13.86 8.15
CA PRO A 331 22.27 13.87 7.05
C PRO A 331 22.08 15.27 6.45
N VAL A 332 21.81 15.32 5.15
CA VAL A 332 21.52 16.57 4.44
C VAL A 332 20.15 17.10 4.86
N GLY A 333 20.14 18.39 5.20
CA GLY A 333 18.99 19.17 5.62
C GLY A 333 18.62 19.07 7.08
N LEU A 334 19.27 18.18 7.85
CA LEU A 334 18.99 18.05 9.29
C LEU A 334 19.64 19.17 10.12
N ILE A 335 20.85 19.60 9.75
CA ILE A 335 21.62 20.63 10.46
C ILE A 335 22.12 21.67 9.45
N ALA A 336 21.87 22.95 9.72
CA ALA A 336 22.19 24.05 8.81
C ALA A 336 23.68 24.19 8.51
N ASP A 337 24.50 24.14 9.56
CA ASP A 337 25.94 24.31 9.46
C ASP A 337 26.67 22.95 9.55
N ALA A 338 26.13 21.94 8.87
CA ALA A 338 26.77 20.62 8.82
C ALA A 338 28.09 20.68 8.03
N ASP A 339 29.16 20.21 8.65
CA ASP A 339 30.46 20.02 8.00
C ASP A 339 30.53 18.65 7.32
N TYR A 340 31.06 18.64 6.10
CA TYR A 340 31.20 17.45 5.28
C TYR A 340 32.66 17.24 4.87
N GLU A 341 33.08 15.98 4.77
CA GLU A 341 34.46 15.61 4.45
C GLU A 341 34.54 14.77 3.18
N ALA A 342 35.56 15.03 2.37
CA ALA A 342 35.91 14.21 1.23
C ALA A 342 36.75 13.02 1.68
N VAL A 343 36.43 11.83 1.15
CA VAL A 343 37.23 10.62 1.30
C VAL A 343 37.74 10.18 -0.05
N ASP A 344 39.05 10.24 -0.19
CA ASP A 344 39.74 9.76 -1.38
C ASP A 344 39.88 8.23 -1.35
N PHE A 345 39.73 7.62 -2.52
CA PHE A 345 39.93 6.19 -2.70
C PHE A 345 40.56 5.89 -4.06
N GLN A 346 41.03 4.66 -4.20
CA GLN A 346 41.66 4.17 -5.42
C GLN A 346 41.08 2.80 -5.77
N LEU A 347 40.42 2.73 -6.93
CA LEU A 347 40.00 1.49 -7.57
C LEU A 347 41.16 0.94 -8.41
N GLN A 348 41.50 -0.31 -8.18
CA GLN A 348 42.35 -1.08 -9.11
C GLN A 348 41.44 -1.87 -10.07
N PRO A 349 41.95 -2.30 -11.24
CA PRO A 349 41.19 -3.18 -12.12
C PRO A 349 40.65 -4.44 -11.43
N GLY A 350 39.33 -4.60 -11.47
CA GLY A 350 38.59 -5.67 -10.79
C GLY A 350 38.24 -5.40 -9.32
N ASP A 351 38.61 -4.25 -8.75
CA ASP A 351 38.02 -3.77 -7.49
C ASP A 351 36.60 -3.27 -7.76
N ARG A 352 35.72 -3.41 -6.76
CA ARG A 352 34.31 -2.99 -6.82
C ARG A 352 34.01 -1.98 -5.73
N LEU A 353 33.37 -0.88 -6.09
CA LEU A 353 32.72 0.04 -5.15
C LEU A 353 31.23 -0.33 -5.08
N LEU A 354 30.67 -0.48 -3.88
CA LEU A 354 29.25 -0.69 -3.65
C LEU A 354 28.69 0.42 -2.76
N LEU A 355 27.73 1.16 -3.30
CA LEU A 355 26.83 2.04 -2.55
C LEU A 355 25.54 1.27 -2.27
N TYR A 356 24.95 1.45 -1.10
CA TYR A 356 23.72 0.79 -0.71
C TYR A 356 22.96 1.58 0.36
N SER A 357 21.63 1.52 0.32
CA SER A 357 20.78 2.07 1.39
C SER A 357 20.74 1.15 2.61
N ASP A 358 20.36 1.71 3.75
CA ASP A 358 20.29 0.97 5.01
C ASP A 358 19.29 -0.19 4.95
N GLY A 359 18.28 -0.16 4.08
CA GLY A 359 17.38 -1.29 3.82
C GLY A 359 18.08 -2.59 3.40
N VAL A 360 19.33 -2.55 2.93
CA VAL A 360 20.16 -3.77 2.77
C VAL A 360 20.60 -4.32 4.12
N THR A 361 21.18 -3.49 4.98
CA THR A 361 21.72 -3.91 6.28
C THR A 361 20.65 -4.10 7.34
N GLU A 362 19.59 -3.32 7.28
CA GLU A 362 18.38 -3.37 8.11
C GLU A 362 17.29 -4.24 7.49
N CYS A 363 17.64 -5.10 6.52
CA CYS A 363 16.76 -6.18 6.09
C CYS A 363 16.61 -7.19 7.24
N PHE A 364 15.47 -7.19 7.92
CA PHE A 364 15.23 -8.04 9.07
C PHE A 364 14.74 -9.44 8.68
N ALA A 365 15.30 -10.45 9.32
CA ALA A 365 14.76 -11.81 9.33
C ALA A 365 13.46 -11.88 10.17
N PRO A 366 12.68 -12.97 10.07
CA PRO A 366 11.46 -13.15 10.88
C PRO A 366 11.68 -13.07 12.40
N ASP A 367 12.89 -13.37 12.88
CA ASP A 367 13.30 -13.23 14.29
C ASP A 367 13.74 -11.81 14.67
N ARG A 368 13.61 -10.84 13.74
CA ARG A 368 14.05 -9.45 13.83
C ARG A 368 15.56 -9.25 13.92
N SER A 369 16.36 -10.25 13.54
CA SER A 369 17.80 -10.03 13.36
C SER A 369 18.08 -9.30 12.04
N PRO A 370 18.91 -8.24 12.03
CA PRO A 370 19.27 -7.54 10.80
C PRO A 370 20.21 -8.39 9.94
N PHE A 371 20.17 -8.21 8.62
CA PHE A 371 21.12 -8.83 7.70
C PHE A 371 22.55 -8.39 8.03
N GLY A 372 22.73 -7.09 8.26
CA GLY A 372 23.96 -6.51 8.76
C GLY A 372 25.13 -6.51 7.76
N LEU A 373 26.16 -5.75 8.13
CA LEU A 373 27.33 -5.53 7.28
C LEU A 373 28.18 -6.80 7.08
N GLU A 374 28.28 -7.65 8.11
CA GLU A 374 29.10 -8.87 8.04
C GLU A 374 28.59 -9.85 6.98
N ARG A 375 27.26 -10.04 6.88
CA ARG A 375 26.65 -10.92 5.87
C ARG A 375 26.73 -10.33 4.47
N LEU A 376 26.60 -9.01 4.35
CA LEU A 376 26.79 -8.32 3.07
C LEU A 376 28.22 -8.52 2.56
N ALA A 377 29.21 -8.29 3.43
CA ALA A 377 30.62 -8.52 3.13
C ALA A 377 30.90 -9.98 2.75
N GLU A 378 30.30 -10.95 3.45
CA GLU A 378 30.45 -12.36 3.14
C GLU A 378 29.83 -12.73 1.78
N THR A 379 28.66 -12.17 1.47
CA THR A 379 28.00 -12.37 0.17
C THR A 379 28.86 -11.85 -0.98
N LEU A 380 29.48 -10.67 -0.81
CA LEU A 380 30.45 -10.13 -1.78
C LEU A 380 31.69 -11.02 -1.96
N ARG A 381 32.18 -11.63 -0.87
CA ARG A 381 33.30 -12.60 -0.95
C ARG A 381 32.94 -13.85 -1.73
N LEU A 382 31.74 -14.39 -1.51
CA LEU A 382 31.24 -15.54 -2.27
C LEU A 382 31.06 -15.20 -3.77
N ALA A 383 30.72 -13.95 -4.08
CA ALA A 383 30.56 -13.44 -5.44
C ALA A 383 31.87 -13.05 -6.17
N ARG A 384 33.05 -13.35 -5.62
CA ARG A 384 34.37 -12.89 -6.13
C ARG A 384 34.63 -13.21 -7.62
N GLY A 385 34.14 -14.34 -8.10
CA GLY A 385 34.32 -14.78 -9.49
C GLY A 385 33.15 -14.46 -10.42
N ALA A 386 32.06 -13.92 -9.87
CA ALA A 386 30.86 -13.60 -10.62
C ALA A 386 31.04 -12.27 -11.37
N SER A 387 30.23 -12.02 -12.40
CA SER A 387 30.13 -10.68 -12.99
C SER A 387 29.57 -9.66 -11.98
N LEU A 388 29.66 -8.36 -12.28
CA LEU A 388 29.11 -7.33 -11.40
C LEU A 388 27.59 -7.47 -11.23
N ASP A 389 26.87 -7.76 -12.33
CA ASP A 389 25.43 -8.00 -12.31
C ASP A 389 25.06 -9.26 -11.51
N GLU A 390 25.81 -10.35 -11.68
CA GLU A 390 25.61 -11.59 -10.91
C GLU A 390 25.88 -11.37 -9.42
N ALA A 391 26.85 -10.53 -9.06
CA ALA A 391 27.13 -10.21 -7.66
C ALA A 391 25.97 -9.42 -7.03
N ILE A 392 25.40 -8.45 -7.73
CA ILE A 392 24.21 -7.71 -7.26
C ILE A 392 23.01 -8.66 -7.12
N LEU A 393 22.79 -9.54 -8.10
CA LEU A 393 21.73 -10.55 -8.04
C LEU A 393 21.90 -11.49 -6.83
N GLN A 394 23.13 -11.95 -6.56
CA GLN A 394 23.41 -12.78 -5.39
C GLN A 394 23.12 -12.08 -4.06
N ILE A 395 23.33 -10.76 -3.97
CA ILE A 395 22.94 -9.98 -2.79
C ILE A 395 21.41 -9.93 -2.69
N GLN A 396 20.69 -9.66 -3.78
CA GLN A 396 19.23 -9.69 -3.77
C GLN A 396 18.67 -11.05 -3.32
N GLU A 397 19.19 -12.14 -3.86
CA GLU A 397 18.80 -13.51 -3.47
C GLU A 397 19.16 -13.83 -2.02
N ALA A 398 20.28 -13.31 -1.50
CA ALA A 398 20.66 -13.47 -0.10
C ALA A 398 19.68 -12.73 0.81
N LEU A 399 19.31 -11.49 0.47
CA LEU A 399 18.33 -10.69 1.21
C LEU A 399 16.95 -11.37 1.18
N GLU A 400 16.48 -11.84 0.02
CA GLU A 400 15.21 -12.57 -0.11
C GLU A 400 15.16 -13.84 0.73
N ARG A 401 16.24 -14.63 0.72
CA ARG A 401 16.35 -15.83 1.57
C ARG A 401 16.36 -15.48 3.05
N TRP A 402 17.00 -14.37 3.42
CA TRP A 402 17.10 -13.91 4.80
C TRP A 402 15.75 -13.50 5.39
N ARG A 403 14.95 -12.74 4.64
CA ARG A 403 13.64 -12.27 5.11
C ARG A 403 12.52 -13.29 5.01
N ARG A 404 12.72 -14.42 4.32
CA ARG A 404 11.65 -15.40 4.04
C ARG A 404 11.14 -16.07 5.33
N PRO A 405 9.85 -15.94 5.66
CA PRO A 405 9.26 -16.63 6.81
C PRO A 405 9.08 -18.12 6.53
N ALA A 406 9.11 -18.94 7.60
CA ALA A 406 8.99 -20.39 7.51
C ALA A 406 7.63 -20.87 6.96
N ASN A 407 6.60 -20.02 7.02
CA ASN A 407 5.26 -20.29 6.51
C ASN A 407 5.13 -20.07 4.98
N GLY A 408 6.18 -19.58 4.31
CA GLY A 408 6.19 -19.35 2.86
C GLY A 408 5.43 -18.11 2.37
N GLU A 409 4.98 -17.23 3.28
CA GLU A 409 4.42 -15.93 2.89
C GLU A 409 5.50 -15.03 2.30
N SER A 410 5.14 -14.18 1.32
CA SER A 410 6.05 -13.17 0.79
C SER A 410 6.25 -12.09 1.86
N PRO A 411 7.48 -11.90 2.37
CA PRO A 411 7.75 -10.90 3.39
C PRO A 411 7.61 -9.48 2.81
N THR A 412 6.93 -8.61 3.54
CA THR A 412 6.92 -7.16 3.28
C THR A 412 8.27 -6.58 3.62
N LEU A 413 8.76 -5.68 2.77
CA LEU A 413 9.95 -4.89 3.05
C LEU A 413 9.63 -3.84 4.12
N ALA A 414 10.53 -3.70 5.10
CA ALA A 414 10.41 -2.67 6.12
C ALA A 414 10.85 -1.29 5.59
N ASP A 415 11.82 -1.30 4.68
CA ASP A 415 12.36 -0.12 4.01
C ASP A 415 12.82 -0.45 2.59
N ASP A 416 13.07 0.59 1.79
CA ASP A 416 13.54 0.48 0.43
C ASP A 416 14.93 -0.17 0.36
N ILE A 417 15.15 -1.02 -0.62
CA ILE A 417 16.45 -1.65 -0.87
C ILE A 417 17.02 -1.08 -2.15
N SER A 418 18.13 -0.35 -2.04
CA SER A 418 18.83 0.22 -3.18
C SER A 418 20.31 -0.11 -3.14
N MET A 419 20.86 -0.46 -4.31
CA MET A 419 22.27 -0.80 -4.48
C MET A 419 22.76 -0.25 -5.81
N LEU A 420 23.94 0.41 -5.79
CA LEU A 420 24.65 0.87 -6.97
C LEU A 420 26.12 0.46 -6.86
N ALA A 421 26.58 -0.36 -7.79
CA ALA A 421 27.94 -0.89 -7.82
C ALA A 421 28.70 -0.42 -9.06
N ALA A 422 30.01 -0.22 -8.90
CA ALA A 422 30.94 0.15 -9.95
C ALA A 422 32.19 -0.75 -9.91
N GLU A 423 32.63 -1.22 -11.08
CA GLU A 423 33.84 -2.04 -11.25
C GLU A 423 34.72 -1.42 -12.34
N LEU A 424 36.00 -1.20 -12.04
CA LEU A 424 36.96 -0.69 -13.02
C LEU A 424 37.40 -1.82 -13.96
N ASP A 425 37.22 -1.61 -15.26
CA ASP A 425 37.64 -2.59 -16.26
C ASP A 425 39.17 -2.70 -16.30
N ALA A 426 39.67 -3.91 -16.61
CA ALA A 426 41.07 -4.07 -16.93
C ALA A 426 41.40 -3.28 -18.21
N PRO A 427 42.54 -2.55 -18.25
CA PRO A 427 42.94 -1.86 -19.47
C PRO A 427 43.01 -2.88 -20.61
N GLN A 428 42.25 -2.64 -21.68
CA GLN A 428 42.28 -3.49 -22.86
C GLN A 428 43.72 -3.46 -23.39
N SER A 429 44.42 -4.59 -23.30
CA SER A 429 45.73 -4.73 -23.95
C SER A 429 45.51 -4.53 -25.44
N SER A 430 45.96 -3.39 -25.98
CA SER A 430 46.01 -3.13 -27.41
C SER A 430 46.70 -4.31 -28.10
N ARG A 431 45.97 -5.03 -28.95
CA ARG A 431 46.55 -6.04 -29.85
C ARG A 431 47.02 -5.38 -31.13
#